data_AF-A0A126YY71-F1
#
_entry.id   AF-A0A126YY71-F1
#
_cell.length_a   1.000
_cell.length_b   1.000
_cell.length_c   1.000
_cell.angle_alpha   90.00
_cell.angle_beta   90.00
_cell.angle_gamma   90.00
#
_symmetry.space_group_name_H-M   'P 1'
#
loop_
_entity.id
_entity.type
_entity.pdbx_description
1 polymer ?
#
loop_
_entity_poly.entity_id
_entity_poly.type
_entity_poly.pdbx_seq_one_letter_code
_entity_poly.pdbx_strand_id
1 'polypeptide(L)'
;MPRFMYDALTGPAERGVVEKLREESRSESIEPTEFSYNALIFGEIFGILVFGGMAAIIWSGHPSFAGLFGVVKALFFIITIGLGLFLLIVGLPVTIFHVRVQWAEYYRARTFASANGMTYVAAADAWNMDGAIFHMQGAKRRRSGGIFRSADWPGFEVVGHYHYRRENREVHWGYIAVDMRRALPHLVLRSKRRRLAHSRFMKRYAKSAEITLDVDKARRFTLYGDPDASSVARALFSNDLVTKLADLGPGIDAETIGTYLFVYSSRQFKVPRAKVVRSLFEVLHVALDYRKEPAPPPKLHT
;
A
#
# COMPACT_ATOMS: atom_id res chain seq x y z
N MET A 1 -7.01 -3.40 27.39
CA MET A 1 -6.15 -2.47 26.61
C MET A 1 -7.03 -1.66 25.67
N PRO A 2 -6.69 -0.40 25.33
CA PRO A 2 -7.59 0.41 24.53
C PRO A 2 -7.65 -0.17 23.11
N ARG A 3 -8.85 -0.55 22.71
CA ARG A 3 -9.23 -0.79 21.31
C ARG A 3 -8.78 0.45 20.51
N PHE A 4 -8.13 0.25 19.36
CA PHE A 4 -7.70 1.39 18.54
C PHE A 4 -8.87 2.36 18.32
N MET A 5 -8.61 3.67 18.48
CA MET A 5 -9.61 4.73 18.36
C MET A 5 -9.95 4.98 16.90
N TYR A 6 -10.86 4.17 16.35
CA TYR A 6 -11.20 4.20 14.91
C TYR A 6 -12.04 5.42 14.48
N ASP A 7 -12.61 6.17 15.41
CA ASP A 7 -13.48 7.31 15.10
C ASP A 7 -12.73 8.41 14.32
N ALA A 8 -11.42 8.54 14.59
CA ALA A 8 -10.53 9.45 13.85
C ALA A 8 -10.42 9.13 12.35
N LEU A 9 -10.70 7.89 11.92
CA LEU A 9 -10.68 7.51 10.50
C LEU A 9 -11.93 7.96 9.73
N THR A 10 -13.02 8.26 10.43
CA THR A 10 -14.31 8.63 9.82
C THR A 10 -14.79 10.02 10.24
N GLY A 11 -14.13 10.64 11.22
CA GLY A 11 -14.46 11.97 11.73
C GLY A 11 -14.48 13.05 10.64
N PRO A 12 -15.14 14.19 10.92
CA PRO A 12 -15.18 15.32 9.99
C PRO A 12 -13.75 15.83 9.74
N ALA A 13 -13.46 16.08 8.47
CA ALA A 13 -12.23 16.76 8.05
C ALA A 13 -12.61 18.21 7.74
N GLU A 14 -12.54 19.08 8.75
CA GLU A 14 -12.87 20.50 8.59
C GLU A 14 -11.93 21.15 7.57
N ARG A 15 -12.51 21.93 6.64
CA ARG A 15 -11.75 22.49 5.50
C ARG A 15 -10.56 23.32 5.95
N GLY A 16 -10.75 24.21 6.93
CA GLY A 16 -9.67 25.09 7.42
C GLY A 16 -8.50 24.32 8.04
N VAL A 17 -8.78 23.20 8.72
CA VAL A 17 -7.72 22.35 9.31
C VAL A 17 -6.94 21.61 8.22
N VAL A 18 -7.64 21.08 7.22
CA VAL A 18 -7.00 20.39 6.08
C VAL A 18 -6.17 21.37 5.23
N GLU A 19 -6.63 22.60 5.06
CA GLU A 19 -5.90 23.65 4.35
C GLU A 19 -4.62 24.04 5.09
N LYS A 20 -4.69 24.26 6.41
CA LYS A 20 -3.51 24.53 7.23
C LYS A 20 -2.50 23.38 7.16
N LEU A 21 -2.96 22.13 7.29
CA LEU A 21 -2.10 20.95 7.13
C LEU A 21 -1.40 20.92 5.76
N ARG A 22 -2.11 21.30 4.71
CA ARG A 22 -1.56 21.37 3.35
C ARG A 22 -0.48 22.44 3.22
N GLU A 23 -0.64 23.58 3.89
CA GLU A 23 0.36 24.64 3.93
C GLU A 23 1.62 24.20 4.69
N GLU A 24 1.46 23.61 5.89
CA GLU A 24 2.56 23.05 6.68
C GLU A 24 3.32 21.95 5.90
N SER A 25 2.58 21.06 5.24
CA SER A 25 3.18 19.97 4.45
C SER A 25 3.95 20.49 3.23
N ARG A 26 3.56 21.65 2.65
CA ARG A 26 4.31 22.27 1.54
C ARG A 26 5.67 22.80 1.99
N SER A 27 5.77 23.38 3.18
CA SER A 27 7.07 23.80 3.73
C SER A 27 7.99 22.62 4.03
N GLU A 28 7.42 21.44 4.34
CA GLU A 28 8.16 20.22 4.63
C GLU A 28 8.36 19.33 3.39
N SER A 29 7.92 19.76 2.20
CA SER A 29 7.94 18.97 0.96
C SER A 29 7.28 17.58 1.09
N ILE A 30 6.27 17.47 1.98
CA ILE A 30 5.49 16.25 2.20
C ILE A 30 4.33 16.22 1.21
N GLU A 31 4.30 15.19 0.37
CA GLU A 31 3.15 14.90 -0.47
C GLU A 31 2.33 13.74 0.12
N PRO A 32 1.02 13.92 0.41
CA PRO A 32 0.14 12.91 1.02
C PRO A 32 0.03 11.57 0.29
N THR A 33 0.51 11.54 -0.95
CA THR A 33 0.60 10.40 -1.86
C THR A 33 1.56 10.83 -2.97
N GLU A 34 2.13 9.90 -3.74
CA GLU A 34 2.73 10.28 -5.02
C GLU A 34 1.65 10.94 -5.87
N PHE A 35 1.65 12.27 -5.88
CA PHE A 35 0.51 13.05 -6.30
C PHE A 35 0.55 13.21 -7.81
N SER A 36 -0.59 12.95 -8.45
CA SER A 36 -0.99 13.49 -9.75
C SER A 36 0.01 13.48 -10.91
N TYR A 37 0.70 12.37 -11.16
CA TYR A 37 1.23 12.16 -12.52
C TYR A 37 0.09 12.29 -13.54
N ASN A 38 -1.11 11.83 -13.21
CA ASN A 38 -2.27 11.88 -14.12
C ASN A 38 -2.69 13.31 -14.50
N ALA A 39 -2.74 14.27 -13.56
CA ALA A 39 -3.18 15.63 -13.89
C ALA A 39 -2.14 16.38 -14.72
N LEU A 40 -0.85 16.18 -14.43
CA LEU A 40 0.25 16.70 -15.25
C LEU A 40 0.23 16.04 -16.64
N ILE A 41 0.05 14.71 -16.72
CA ILE A 41 -0.09 13.96 -17.98
C ILE A 41 -1.28 14.49 -18.80
N PHE A 42 -2.44 14.77 -18.20
CA PHE A 42 -3.59 15.31 -18.94
C PHE A 42 -3.28 16.70 -19.51
N GLY A 43 -2.60 17.56 -18.76
CA GLY A 43 -2.13 18.86 -19.23
C GLY A 43 -1.09 18.75 -20.35
N GLU A 44 -0.13 17.83 -20.21
CA GLU A 44 0.91 17.56 -21.20
C GLU A 44 0.33 16.97 -22.50
N ILE A 45 -0.54 15.95 -22.40
CA ILE A 45 -1.22 15.35 -23.55
C ILE A 45 -2.02 16.42 -24.29
N PHE A 46 -2.78 17.25 -23.56
CA PHE A 46 -3.53 18.34 -24.16
C PHE A 46 -2.60 19.35 -24.85
N GLY A 47 -1.53 19.77 -24.18
CA GLY A 47 -0.51 20.66 -24.73
C GLY A 47 0.13 20.12 -26.01
N ILE A 48 0.48 18.83 -26.03
CA ILE A 48 1.04 18.15 -27.21
C ILE A 48 0.03 18.11 -28.35
N LEU A 49 -1.24 17.79 -28.08
CA LEU A 49 -2.29 17.74 -29.10
C LEU A 49 -2.56 19.12 -29.70
N VAL A 50 -2.64 20.17 -28.88
CA VAL A 50 -2.81 21.56 -29.33
C VAL A 50 -1.60 22.00 -30.14
N PHE A 51 -0.39 21.82 -29.60
CA PHE A 51 0.85 22.24 -30.25
C PHE A 51 1.09 21.51 -31.57
N GLY A 52 0.94 20.18 -31.59
CA GLY A 52 1.07 19.37 -32.81
C GLY A 52 0.05 19.76 -33.87
N GLY A 53 -1.18 20.06 -33.45
CA GLY A 53 -2.22 20.61 -34.31
C GLY A 53 -1.88 21.95 -34.95
N MET A 54 -1.46 22.91 -34.12
CA MET A 54 -1.08 24.25 -34.58
C MET A 54 0.14 24.20 -35.50
N ALA A 55 1.14 23.39 -35.17
CA ALA A 55 2.32 23.19 -36.01
C ALA A 55 1.96 22.59 -37.38
N ALA A 56 1.06 21.60 -37.43
CA ALA A 56 0.58 21.03 -38.68
C ALA A 56 -0.19 22.04 -39.54
N ILE A 57 -0.97 22.93 -38.92
CA ILE A 57 -1.70 23.99 -39.63
C ILE A 57 -0.73 25.03 -40.19
N ILE A 58 0.24 25.49 -39.39
CA ILE A 58 1.28 26.46 -39.81
C ILE A 58 2.12 25.87 -40.95
N TRP A 59 2.55 24.61 -40.83
CA TRP A 59 3.34 23.91 -41.84
C TRP A 59 2.57 23.73 -43.16
N SER A 60 1.24 23.61 -43.11
CA SER A 60 0.42 23.44 -44.30
C SER A 60 0.31 24.68 -45.19
N GLY A 61 0.81 25.85 -44.77
CA GLY A 61 0.92 27.07 -45.59
C GLY A 61 -0.38 27.68 -46.12
N HIS A 62 -1.53 27.06 -45.86
CA HIS A 62 -2.83 27.47 -46.39
C HIS A 62 -3.79 27.89 -45.26
N PRO A 63 -4.09 29.19 -45.10
CA PRO A 63 -5.08 29.66 -44.12
C PRO A 63 -6.54 29.39 -44.55
N SER A 64 -6.78 28.83 -45.75
CA SER A 64 -8.13 28.60 -46.26
C SER A 64 -8.80 27.38 -45.62
N PHE A 65 -10.03 27.58 -45.14
CA PHE A 65 -10.96 26.53 -44.68
C PHE A 65 -11.83 25.98 -45.83
N ALA A 66 -11.38 26.10 -47.08
CA ALA A 66 -12.12 25.63 -48.26
C ALA A 66 -11.74 24.20 -48.66
N GLY A 67 -12.69 23.45 -49.21
CA GLY A 67 -12.50 22.09 -49.68
C GLY A 67 -12.27 21.06 -48.56
N LEU A 68 -11.88 19.84 -48.95
CA LEU A 68 -11.73 18.71 -48.03
C LEU A 68 -10.74 18.99 -46.87
N PHE A 69 -9.63 19.68 -47.16
CA PHE A 69 -8.64 20.07 -46.14
C PHE A 69 -9.19 21.10 -45.14
N GLY A 70 -10.11 21.97 -45.56
CA GLY A 70 -10.79 22.91 -44.67
C GLY A 70 -11.70 22.22 -43.66
N VAL A 71 -12.44 21.19 -44.09
CA VAL A 71 -13.29 20.38 -43.21
C VAL A 71 -12.45 19.67 -42.15
N VAL A 72 -11.32 19.07 -42.55
CA VAL A 72 -10.40 18.40 -41.60
C VAL A 72 -9.86 19.39 -40.57
N LYS A 73 -9.46 20.60 -40.99
CA LYS A 73 -9.00 21.67 -40.07
C LYS A 73 -10.11 22.11 -39.11
N ALA A 74 -11.33 22.31 -39.61
CA ALA A 74 -12.47 22.71 -38.77
C ALA A 74 -12.80 21.62 -37.74
N LEU A 75 -12.86 20.35 -38.15
CA LEU A 75 -13.08 19.22 -37.24
C LEU A 75 -11.97 19.11 -36.20
N PHE A 76 -10.72 19.30 -36.60
CA PHE A 76 -9.59 19.33 -35.67
C PHE A 76 -9.78 20.43 -34.61
N PHE A 77 -10.08 21.67 -35.01
CA PHE A 77 -10.34 22.77 -34.06
C PHE A 77 -11.52 22.48 -33.14
N ILE A 78 -12.63 21.96 -33.68
CA ILE A 78 -13.82 21.60 -32.89
C ILE A 78 -13.46 20.53 -31.85
N ILE A 79 -12.71 19.50 -32.24
CA ILE A 79 -12.28 18.43 -31.33
C ILE A 79 -11.32 18.98 -30.27
N THR A 80 -10.34 19.80 -30.65
CA THR A 80 -9.36 20.34 -29.72
C THR A 80 -10.00 21.31 -28.72
N ILE A 81 -10.86 22.22 -29.19
CA ILE A 81 -11.63 23.13 -28.33
C ILE A 81 -12.59 22.33 -27.45
N GLY A 82 -13.30 21.37 -28.03
CA GLY A 82 -14.22 20.49 -27.29
C GLY A 82 -13.51 19.70 -26.19
N LEU A 83 -12.34 19.13 -26.49
CA LEU A 83 -11.51 18.42 -25.51
C LEU A 83 -10.98 19.38 -24.43
N GLY A 84 -10.54 20.58 -24.82
CA GLY A 84 -10.07 21.60 -23.88
C GLY A 84 -11.18 22.02 -22.91
N LEU A 85 -12.39 22.29 -23.43
CA LEU A 85 -13.57 22.60 -22.63
C LEU A 85 -13.96 21.42 -21.75
N PHE A 86 -13.91 20.18 -22.24
CA PHE A 86 -14.17 18.99 -21.44
C PHE A 86 -13.18 18.85 -20.27
N LEU A 87 -11.88 19.05 -20.51
CA LEU A 87 -10.86 19.02 -19.46
C LEU A 87 -11.05 20.14 -18.44
N LEU A 88 -11.46 21.32 -18.88
CA LEU A 88 -11.74 22.46 -17.99
C LEU A 88 -12.99 22.24 -17.14
N ILE A 89 -14.08 21.78 -17.74
CA ILE A 89 -15.40 21.67 -17.10
C ILE A 89 -15.51 20.39 -16.27
N VAL A 90 -14.91 19.28 -16.71
CA VAL A 90 -15.01 17.97 -16.05
C VAL A 90 -13.69 17.59 -15.41
N GLY A 91 -12.60 17.66 -16.17
CA GLY A 91 -11.28 17.24 -15.69
C GLY A 91 -10.83 17.99 -14.44
N LEU A 92 -10.87 19.33 -14.48
CA LEU A 92 -10.40 20.15 -13.37
C LEU A 92 -11.23 19.96 -12.08
N PRO A 93 -12.58 19.98 -12.09
CA PRO A 93 -13.35 19.68 -10.89
C PRO A 93 -13.11 18.27 -10.35
N VAL A 94 -12.99 17.26 -11.22
CA VAL A 94 -12.68 15.89 -10.81
C VAL A 94 -11.30 15.83 -10.15
N THR A 95 -10.29 16.48 -10.71
CA THR A 95 -8.95 16.56 -10.11
C THR A 95 -9.00 17.26 -8.76
N ILE A 96 -9.63 18.43 -8.65
CA ILE A 96 -9.78 19.17 -7.39
C ILE A 96 -10.50 18.32 -6.34
N PHE A 97 -11.55 17.59 -6.73
CA PHE A 97 -12.26 16.69 -5.84
C PHE A 97 -11.35 15.57 -5.32
N HIS A 98 -10.59 14.91 -6.20
CA HIS A 98 -9.65 13.86 -5.80
C HIS A 98 -8.58 14.40 -4.85
N VAL A 99 -8.04 15.59 -5.13
CA VAL A 99 -7.08 16.27 -4.25
C VAL A 99 -7.66 16.46 -2.86
N ARG A 100 -8.88 17.02 -2.77
CA ARG A 100 -9.54 17.26 -1.49
C ARG A 100 -9.78 15.98 -0.71
N VAL A 101 -10.21 14.91 -1.38
CA VAL A 101 -10.41 13.60 -0.75
C VAL A 101 -9.09 13.06 -0.20
N GLN A 102 -8.00 13.12 -0.96
CA GLN A 102 -6.69 12.61 -0.52
C GLN A 102 -6.16 13.36 0.71
N TRP A 103 -6.26 14.69 0.72
CA TRP A 103 -5.87 15.50 1.88
C TRP A 103 -6.73 15.21 3.11
N ALA A 104 -8.03 15.00 2.93
CA ALA A 104 -8.92 14.60 4.02
C ALA A 104 -8.57 13.20 4.56
N GLU A 105 -8.27 12.23 3.69
CA GLU A 105 -7.82 10.89 4.11
C GLU A 105 -6.46 10.95 4.81
N TYR A 106 -5.53 11.78 4.33
CA TYR A 106 -4.22 12.00 4.95
C TYR A 106 -4.34 12.61 6.34
N TYR A 107 -5.16 13.66 6.50
CA TYR A 107 -5.48 14.25 7.79
C TYR A 107 -6.04 13.20 8.76
N ARG A 108 -7.06 12.44 8.34
CA ARG A 108 -7.68 11.38 9.16
C ARG A 108 -6.68 10.30 9.58
N ALA A 109 -5.76 9.91 8.70
CA ALA A 109 -4.71 8.96 9.03
C ALA A 109 -3.71 9.53 10.05
N ARG A 110 -3.30 10.80 9.91
CA ARG A 110 -2.44 11.47 10.88
C ARG A 110 -3.12 11.59 12.25
N THR A 111 -4.39 11.97 12.27
CA THR A 111 -5.20 12.06 13.49
C THR A 111 -5.38 10.68 14.13
N PHE A 112 -5.71 9.65 13.34
CA PHE A 112 -5.80 8.27 13.83
C PHE A 112 -4.48 7.79 14.42
N ALA A 113 -3.36 8.05 13.74
CA ALA A 113 -2.05 7.69 14.24
C ALA A 113 -1.76 8.36 15.58
N SER A 114 -1.91 9.69 15.66
CA SER A 114 -1.67 10.46 16.88
C SER A 114 -2.56 10.02 18.04
N ALA A 115 -3.86 9.77 17.79
CA ALA A 115 -4.81 9.33 18.81
C ALA A 115 -4.47 7.95 19.40
N ASN A 116 -3.63 7.17 18.73
CA ASN A 116 -3.24 5.83 19.12
C ASN A 116 -1.73 5.71 19.43
N GLY A 117 -1.04 6.83 19.69
CA GLY A 117 0.38 6.82 20.04
C GLY A 117 1.28 6.35 18.89
N MET A 118 0.92 6.71 17.66
CA MET A 118 1.65 6.38 16.44
C MET A 118 1.98 7.63 15.63
N THR A 119 2.87 7.46 14.66
CA THR A 119 3.13 8.43 13.60
C THR A 119 2.59 7.90 12.28
N TYR A 120 2.14 8.81 11.42
CA TYR A 120 1.78 8.50 10.03
C TYR A 120 2.68 9.26 9.07
N VAL A 121 3.33 8.55 8.16
CA VAL A 121 4.24 9.11 7.16
C VAL A 121 3.74 8.77 5.77
N ALA A 122 3.56 9.78 4.92
CA ALA A 122 3.02 9.59 3.57
C ALA A 122 3.98 8.81 2.67
N ALA A 123 5.27 9.15 2.73
CA ALA A 123 6.33 8.52 1.96
C ALA A 123 7.66 8.60 2.71
N ALA A 124 8.45 7.53 2.64
CA ALA A 124 9.81 7.48 3.16
C ALA A 124 10.64 6.47 2.36
N ASP A 125 11.96 6.56 2.47
CA ASP A 125 12.81 5.47 2.02
C ASP A 125 12.55 4.21 2.85
N ALA A 126 12.55 3.06 2.17
CA ALA A 126 12.19 1.82 2.84
C ALA A 126 13.28 1.37 3.81
N TRP A 127 12.85 0.85 4.96
CA TRP A 127 13.75 0.26 5.95
C TRP A 127 14.29 -1.10 5.49
N ASN A 128 15.53 -1.39 5.87
CA ASN A 128 16.10 -2.73 5.73
C ASN A 128 15.64 -3.55 6.93
N MET A 129 14.77 -4.53 6.68
CA MET A 129 14.32 -5.52 7.66
C MET A 129 14.69 -6.91 7.14
N ASP A 130 14.81 -7.90 8.03
CA ASP A 130 15.25 -9.25 7.65
C ASP A 130 14.19 -10.08 6.89
N GLY A 131 12.97 -9.55 6.79
CA GLY A 131 11.87 -10.18 6.07
C GLY A 131 12.18 -10.43 4.59
N ALA A 132 11.59 -11.48 4.03
CA ALA A 132 11.94 -11.94 2.70
C ALA A 132 11.85 -10.80 1.65
N ILE A 133 10.78 -9.98 1.64
CA ILE A 133 10.56 -8.96 0.59
C ILE A 133 11.63 -7.86 0.54
N PHE A 134 12.47 -7.76 1.58
CA PHE A 134 13.51 -6.73 1.72
C PHE A 134 14.89 -7.21 1.21
N HIS A 135 15.10 -8.52 1.05
CA HIS A 135 16.37 -9.09 0.58
C HIS A 135 16.35 -9.53 -0.89
N MET A 136 15.49 -8.92 -1.70
CA MET A 136 15.38 -9.26 -3.11
C MET A 136 16.62 -8.82 -3.91
N GLN A 137 17.30 -9.80 -4.51
CA GLN A 137 18.47 -9.55 -5.35
C GLN A 137 18.11 -8.67 -6.55
N GLY A 138 18.94 -7.64 -6.77
CA GLY A 138 18.79 -6.68 -7.86
C GLY A 138 17.72 -5.61 -7.63
N ALA A 139 17.10 -5.54 -6.44
CA ALA A 139 16.16 -4.49 -6.09
C ALA A 139 16.88 -3.14 -5.91
N LYS A 140 16.39 -2.11 -6.61
CA LYS A 140 16.90 -0.73 -6.53
C LYS A 140 15.73 0.24 -6.23
N ARG A 141 16.04 1.42 -5.68
CA ARG A 141 15.07 2.50 -5.39
C ARG A 141 13.88 2.01 -4.56
N ARG A 142 14.17 1.58 -3.33
CA ARG A 142 13.16 1.05 -2.41
C ARG A 142 12.45 2.19 -1.71
N ARG A 143 11.13 2.23 -1.79
CA ARG A 143 10.31 3.30 -1.25
C ARG A 143 9.08 2.73 -0.58
N SER A 144 8.71 3.34 0.55
CA SER A 144 7.53 2.99 1.32
C SER A 144 6.60 4.19 1.40
N GLY A 145 5.30 3.95 1.43
CA GLY A 145 4.27 4.97 1.56
C GLY A 145 3.06 4.49 2.33
N GLY A 146 2.34 5.45 2.93
CA GLY A 146 1.22 5.20 3.83
C GLY A 146 1.66 4.37 5.05
N ILE A 147 2.62 4.89 5.80
CA ILE A 147 3.31 4.19 6.88
C ILE A 147 2.71 4.61 8.22
N PHE A 148 2.12 3.68 8.96
CA PHE A 148 1.83 3.85 10.39
C PHE A 148 2.94 3.19 11.20
N ARG A 149 3.52 3.93 12.14
CA ARG A 149 4.59 3.42 13.00
C ARG A 149 4.30 3.70 14.46
N SER A 150 4.45 2.69 15.29
CA SER A 150 4.36 2.85 16.75
C SER A 150 5.41 3.84 17.26
N ALA A 151 5.05 4.68 18.24
CA ALA A 151 6.01 5.56 18.91
C ALA A 151 7.04 4.77 19.74
N ASP A 152 6.65 3.62 20.29
CA ASP A 152 7.51 2.74 21.10
C ASP A 152 8.29 1.76 20.22
N TRP A 153 9.24 2.27 19.44
CA TRP A 153 10.07 1.46 18.55
C TRP A 153 11.19 0.69 19.31
N PRO A 154 11.45 -0.60 19.02
CA PRO A 154 10.73 -1.46 18.08
C PRO A 154 9.36 -1.92 18.61
N GLY A 155 8.35 -1.75 17.75
CA GLY A 155 6.96 -2.03 18.06
C GLY A 155 6.30 -2.69 16.86
N PHE A 156 5.64 -1.90 16.03
CA PHE A 156 5.09 -2.36 14.76
C PHE A 156 5.15 -1.25 13.72
N GLU A 157 5.02 -1.66 12.47
CA GLU A 157 4.83 -0.80 11.31
C GLU A 157 3.76 -1.40 10.39
N VAL A 158 2.86 -0.56 9.88
CA VAL A 158 1.89 -0.93 8.83
C VAL A 158 2.19 -0.06 7.62
N VAL A 159 2.58 -0.67 6.51
CA VAL A 159 2.95 0.03 5.28
C VAL A 159 1.95 -0.26 4.18
N GLY A 160 1.30 0.81 3.71
CA GLY A 160 0.32 0.74 2.64
C GLY A 160 0.93 0.29 1.31
N HIS A 161 2.07 0.86 0.96
CA HIS A 161 2.74 0.60 -0.31
C HIS A 161 4.25 0.52 -0.10
N TYR A 162 4.85 -0.58 -0.52
CA TYR A 162 6.29 -0.76 -0.63
C TYR A 162 6.59 -1.12 -2.08
N HIS A 163 7.51 -0.40 -2.72
CA HIS A 163 7.93 -0.72 -4.07
C HIS A 163 9.44 -0.64 -4.27
N TYR A 164 9.89 -1.37 -5.27
CA TYR A 164 11.25 -1.30 -5.77
C TYR A 164 11.27 -1.62 -7.26
N ARG A 165 12.32 -1.14 -7.93
CA ARG A 165 12.60 -1.49 -9.32
C ARG A 165 13.51 -2.71 -9.38
N ARG A 166 13.14 -3.69 -10.20
CA ARG A 166 13.98 -4.85 -10.50
C ARG A 166 13.98 -5.07 -12.00
N GLU A 167 15.17 -5.06 -12.60
CA GLU A 167 15.33 -5.02 -14.06
C GLU A 167 14.51 -3.84 -14.63
N ASN A 168 13.56 -4.11 -15.53
CA ASN A 168 12.67 -3.12 -16.15
C ASN A 168 11.23 -3.18 -15.61
N ARG A 169 11.03 -3.71 -14.40
CA ARG A 169 9.70 -3.83 -13.79
C ARG A 169 9.67 -3.22 -12.40
N GLU A 170 8.59 -2.52 -12.11
CA GLU A 170 8.25 -2.11 -10.76
C GLU A 170 7.50 -3.23 -10.05
N VAL A 171 7.90 -3.50 -8.81
CA VAL A 171 7.25 -4.51 -7.98
C VAL A 171 6.65 -3.83 -6.77
N HIS A 172 5.38 -4.13 -6.49
CA HIS A 172 4.59 -3.51 -5.43
C HIS A 172 4.16 -4.55 -4.40
N TRP A 173 4.20 -4.13 -3.15
CA TRP A 173 3.74 -4.86 -1.99
C TRP A 173 3.01 -3.91 -1.02
N GLY A 174 2.28 -4.47 -0.08
CA GLY A 174 1.97 -3.84 1.20
C GLY A 174 2.44 -4.77 2.31
N TYR A 175 2.80 -4.25 3.48
CA TYR A 175 3.22 -5.11 4.59
C TYR A 175 2.79 -4.61 5.97
N ILE A 176 2.70 -5.54 6.91
CA ILE A 176 2.68 -5.27 8.34
C ILE A 176 3.92 -5.95 8.93
N ALA A 177 4.64 -5.25 9.79
CA ALA A 177 5.76 -5.77 10.55
C ALA A 177 5.45 -5.58 12.03
N VAL A 178 5.53 -6.66 12.82
CA VAL A 178 5.29 -6.63 14.27
C VAL A 178 6.50 -7.26 14.94
N ASP A 179 7.21 -6.48 15.77
CA ASP A 179 8.21 -7.06 16.66
C ASP A 179 7.50 -7.77 17.81
N MET A 180 7.70 -9.08 17.88
CA MET A 180 7.09 -9.98 18.84
C MET A 180 7.85 -10.02 20.17
N ARG A 181 8.99 -9.32 20.27
CA ARG A 181 9.86 -9.24 21.47
C ARG A 181 10.37 -10.57 22.01
N ARG A 182 10.30 -11.62 21.18
CA ARG A 182 10.83 -12.95 21.45
C ARG A 182 11.34 -13.56 20.16
N ALA A 183 12.35 -14.41 20.25
CA ALA A 183 12.80 -15.20 19.12
C ALA A 183 11.66 -16.11 18.64
N LEU A 184 11.47 -16.18 17.33
CA LEU A 184 10.50 -17.03 16.67
C LEU A 184 11.21 -18.00 15.73
N PRO A 185 10.71 -19.25 15.61
CA PRO A 185 11.16 -20.14 14.53
C PRO A 185 10.84 -19.50 13.17
N HIS A 186 11.60 -19.86 12.14
CA HIS A 186 11.29 -19.43 10.78
C HIS A 186 10.07 -20.19 10.26
N LEU A 187 8.94 -19.49 10.15
CA LEU A 187 7.69 -20.03 9.63
C LEU A 187 7.25 -19.20 8.43
N VAL A 188 6.61 -19.86 7.46
CA VAL A 188 6.06 -19.19 6.28
C VAL A 188 4.64 -19.66 6.04
N LEU A 189 3.67 -18.79 6.29
CA LEU A 189 2.27 -18.99 5.93
C LEU A 189 2.02 -18.45 4.53
N ARG A 190 1.71 -19.35 3.59
CA ARG A 190 1.62 -19.03 2.17
C ARG A 190 0.19 -19.16 1.66
N SER A 191 -0.39 -18.12 1.08
CA SER A 191 -1.70 -18.20 0.40
C SER A 191 -1.72 -19.15 -0.82
N LYS A 192 -2.78 -19.92 -1.01
CA LYS A 192 -2.89 -20.76 -2.22
C LYS A 192 -3.20 -19.94 -3.49
N ARG A 193 -3.81 -18.76 -3.36
CA ARG A 193 -4.16 -17.86 -4.49
C ARG A 193 -3.27 -16.62 -4.48
N ARG A 194 -2.53 -16.37 -5.56
CA ARG A 194 -1.58 -15.25 -5.69
C ARG A 194 -1.35 -14.84 -7.14
N ARG A 195 -0.79 -13.65 -7.36
CA ARG A 195 -0.35 -13.18 -8.69
C ARG A 195 0.90 -13.93 -9.16
N LEU A 196 1.05 -14.13 -10.47
CA LEU A 196 2.21 -14.83 -11.06
C LEU A 196 3.54 -14.16 -10.72
N ALA A 197 3.60 -12.82 -10.71
CA ALA A 197 4.81 -12.08 -10.36
C ALA A 197 5.34 -12.42 -8.95
N HIS A 198 4.44 -12.74 -8.02
CA HIS A 198 4.73 -13.07 -6.62
C HIS A 198 4.84 -14.60 -6.38
N SER A 199 4.57 -15.42 -7.40
CA SER A 199 4.51 -16.89 -7.30
C SER A 199 5.85 -17.57 -7.01
N ARG A 200 6.97 -16.91 -7.37
CA ARG A 200 8.33 -17.46 -7.23
C ARG A 200 8.98 -17.13 -5.88
N PHE A 201 8.33 -16.28 -5.07
CA PHE A 201 9.00 -15.62 -3.96
C PHE A 201 9.22 -16.57 -2.76
N MET A 202 8.16 -17.20 -2.28
CA MET A 202 8.24 -18.11 -1.13
C MET A 202 8.78 -19.52 -1.46
N LYS A 203 9.00 -19.86 -2.74
CA LYS A 203 9.54 -21.18 -3.13
C LYS A 203 10.93 -21.45 -2.52
N ARG A 204 11.73 -20.41 -2.24
CA ARG A 204 13.06 -20.57 -1.62
C ARG A 204 12.97 -20.91 -0.13
N TYR A 205 11.86 -20.55 0.52
CA TYR A 205 11.63 -20.69 1.96
C TYR A 205 10.75 -21.90 2.30
N ALA A 206 10.06 -22.48 1.31
CA ALA A 206 9.31 -23.73 1.42
C ALA A 206 10.21 -25.00 1.35
N LYS A 207 11.45 -24.92 1.84
CA LYS A 207 12.33 -26.09 1.99
C LYS A 207 12.02 -26.90 3.25
N SER A 208 11.21 -26.33 4.14
CA SER A 208 10.79 -26.92 5.41
C SER A 208 9.51 -27.74 5.23
N ALA A 209 9.22 -28.61 6.20
CA ALA A 209 8.04 -29.45 6.19
C ALA A 209 6.74 -28.63 6.21
N GLU A 210 5.67 -29.20 5.66
CA GLU A 210 4.33 -28.63 5.80
C GLU A 210 3.80 -28.90 7.21
N ILE A 211 3.27 -27.88 7.87
CA ILE A 211 2.64 -27.97 9.19
C ILE A 211 1.14 -27.79 9.00
N THR A 212 0.35 -28.81 9.35
CA THR A 212 -1.11 -28.72 9.30
C THR A 212 -1.63 -27.77 10.38
N LEU A 213 -2.44 -26.80 9.95
CA LEU A 213 -3.21 -25.93 10.81
C LEU A 213 -4.64 -26.45 10.93
N ASP A 214 -5.11 -26.60 12.16
CA ASP A 214 -6.48 -27.01 12.48
C ASP A 214 -7.35 -25.77 12.76
N VAL A 215 -7.61 -25.00 11.70
CA VAL A 215 -8.41 -23.77 11.77
C VAL A 215 -9.32 -23.63 10.54
N ASP A 216 -10.49 -23.01 10.69
CA ASP A 216 -11.57 -23.02 9.69
C ASP A 216 -11.13 -22.50 8.30
N LYS A 217 -10.27 -21.48 8.30
CA LYS A 217 -9.79 -20.81 7.08
C LYS A 217 -8.44 -21.36 6.60
N ALA A 218 -7.89 -22.39 7.24
CA ALA A 218 -6.60 -23.00 6.90
C ALA A 218 -6.52 -23.42 5.43
N ARG A 219 -7.65 -23.87 4.83
CA ARG A 219 -7.71 -24.29 3.42
C ARG A 219 -7.17 -23.26 2.41
N ARG A 220 -7.15 -21.97 2.79
CA ARG A 220 -6.64 -20.86 1.95
C ARG A 220 -5.13 -20.71 1.99
N PHE A 221 -4.45 -21.41 2.88
CA PHE A 221 -3.04 -21.27 3.16
C PHE A 221 -2.34 -22.64 3.20
N THR A 222 -1.01 -22.60 3.11
CA THR A 222 -0.12 -23.71 3.42
C THR A 222 0.96 -23.15 4.34
N LEU A 223 1.18 -23.78 5.48
CA LEU A 223 2.20 -23.35 6.44
C LEU A 223 3.43 -24.23 6.30
N TYR A 224 4.60 -23.60 6.19
CA TYR A 224 5.89 -24.27 6.15
C TYR A 224 6.71 -23.90 7.38
N GLY A 225 7.43 -24.86 7.94
CA GLY A 225 8.29 -24.67 9.10
C GLY A 225 9.01 -25.94 9.50
N ASP A 226 9.89 -25.83 10.49
CA ASP A 226 10.46 -27.01 11.14
C ASP A 226 9.35 -27.78 11.89
N PRO A 227 9.25 -29.12 11.76
CA PRO A 227 8.29 -29.92 12.53
C PRO A 227 8.31 -29.64 14.03
N ASP A 228 9.48 -29.37 14.63
CA ASP A 228 9.61 -29.10 16.06
C ASP A 228 8.97 -27.76 16.47
N ALA A 229 8.79 -26.85 15.51
CA ALA A 229 8.11 -25.58 15.69
C ALA A 229 6.57 -25.69 15.62
N SER A 230 5.99 -26.87 15.42
CA SER A 230 4.55 -27.06 15.20
C SER A 230 3.66 -26.50 16.31
N SER A 231 4.09 -26.58 17.58
CA SER A 231 3.32 -26.03 18.71
C SER A 231 3.28 -24.51 18.67
N VAL A 232 4.43 -23.87 18.48
CA VAL A 232 4.56 -22.40 18.36
C VAL A 232 3.79 -21.92 17.12
N ALA A 233 3.92 -22.64 16.01
CA ALA A 233 3.20 -22.36 14.77
C ALA A 233 1.68 -22.33 14.95
N ARG A 234 1.10 -23.34 15.61
CA ARG A 234 -0.35 -23.41 15.87
C ARG A 234 -0.83 -22.37 16.86
N ALA A 235 -0.01 -22.03 17.86
CA ALA A 235 -0.33 -20.98 18.82
C ALA A 235 -0.32 -19.59 18.14
N LEU A 236 0.70 -19.29 17.35
CA LEU A 236 0.82 -18.02 16.64
C LEU A 236 -0.23 -17.87 15.52
N PHE A 237 -0.38 -18.87 14.66
CA PHE A 237 -1.37 -18.88 13.58
C PHE A 237 -2.71 -19.44 14.06
N SER A 238 -3.23 -18.82 15.12
CA SER A 238 -4.54 -19.11 15.71
C SER A 238 -5.69 -18.89 14.71
N ASN A 239 -6.88 -19.41 15.03
CA ASN A 239 -8.06 -19.25 14.18
C ASN A 239 -8.38 -17.76 13.92
N ASP A 240 -8.19 -16.92 14.93
CA ASP A 240 -8.43 -15.48 14.85
C ASP A 240 -7.47 -14.82 13.86
N LEU A 241 -6.16 -15.07 14.00
CA LEU A 241 -5.17 -14.47 13.10
C LEU A 241 -5.38 -14.95 11.66
N VAL A 242 -5.55 -16.26 11.46
CA VAL A 242 -5.74 -16.85 10.12
C VAL A 242 -7.04 -16.34 9.48
N THR A 243 -8.09 -16.14 10.25
CA THR A 243 -9.35 -15.57 9.75
C THR A 243 -9.16 -14.11 9.33
N LYS A 244 -8.52 -13.27 10.16
CA LYS A 244 -8.25 -11.87 9.79
C LYS A 244 -7.34 -11.76 8.56
N LEU A 245 -6.34 -12.61 8.44
CA LEU A 245 -5.50 -12.70 7.23
C LEU A 245 -6.30 -13.13 6.00
N ALA A 246 -7.23 -14.08 6.15
CA ALA A 246 -8.11 -14.49 5.07
C ALA A 246 -9.04 -13.36 4.61
N ASP A 247 -9.55 -12.57 5.54
CA ASP A 247 -10.48 -11.47 5.27
C ASP A 247 -9.82 -10.29 4.53
N LEU A 248 -8.50 -10.11 4.66
CA LEU A 248 -7.72 -9.17 3.84
C LEU A 248 -7.74 -9.51 2.34
N GLY A 249 -7.99 -10.77 1.99
CA GLY A 249 -8.16 -11.22 0.59
C GLY A 249 -7.10 -12.22 0.10
N PRO A 250 -7.05 -12.49 -1.22
CA PRO A 250 -6.06 -13.40 -1.80
C PRO A 250 -4.67 -12.75 -1.90
N GLY A 251 -3.63 -13.58 -1.87
CA GLY A 251 -2.25 -13.12 -2.01
C GLY A 251 -1.69 -12.41 -0.78
N ILE A 252 -2.23 -12.78 0.40
CA ILE A 252 -1.74 -12.43 1.73
C ILE A 252 -0.87 -13.58 2.23
N ASP A 253 0.39 -13.28 2.52
CA ASP A 253 1.35 -14.23 3.11
C ASP A 253 1.77 -13.73 4.48
N ALA A 254 2.30 -14.61 5.33
CA ALA A 254 2.95 -14.20 6.56
C ALA A 254 4.26 -14.97 6.74
N GLU A 255 5.20 -14.35 7.46
CA GLU A 255 6.52 -14.90 7.72
C GLU A 255 6.94 -14.53 9.14
N THR A 256 7.54 -15.47 9.87
CA THR A 256 8.26 -15.16 11.09
C THR A 256 9.75 -15.29 10.87
N ILE A 257 10.54 -14.31 11.29
CA ILE A 257 12.00 -14.37 11.21
C ILE A 257 12.61 -13.49 12.30
N GLY A 258 13.61 -14.01 13.01
CA GLY A 258 14.18 -13.33 14.17
C GLY A 258 13.11 -13.10 15.23
N THR A 259 12.79 -11.85 15.53
CA THR A 259 11.70 -11.47 16.44
C THR A 259 10.45 -10.96 15.75
N TYR A 260 10.44 -10.90 14.41
CA TYR A 260 9.35 -10.26 13.67
C TYR A 260 8.33 -11.27 13.16
N LEU A 261 7.06 -10.87 13.24
CA LEU A 261 5.99 -11.37 12.40
C LEU A 261 5.75 -10.36 11.28
N PHE A 262 5.91 -10.81 10.04
CA PHE A 262 5.56 -10.07 8.84
C PHE A 262 4.27 -10.59 8.23
N VAL A 263 3.44 -9.69 7.74
CA VAL A 263 2.31 -9.99 6.85
C VAL A 263 2.54 -9.24 5.55
N TYR A 264 2.54 -9.95 4.43
CA TYR A 264 2.77 -9.39 3.10
C TYR A 264 1.52 -9.47 2.26
N SER A 265 1.28 -8.42 1.47
CA SER A 265 0.29 -8.42 0.41
C SER A 265 0.97 -8.25 -0.94
N SER A 266 0.65 -9.14 -1.87
CA SER A 266 1.04 -9.03 -3.29
C SER A 266 0.47 -7.79 -4.03
N ARG A 267 -0.29 -6.95 -3.33
CA ARG A 267 -0.86 -5.70 -3.80
C ARG A 267 -0.67 -4.63 -2.73
N GLN A 268 -0.51 -3.38 -3.14
CA GLN A 268 -0.59 -2.25 -2.22
C GLN A 268 -1.92 -2.26 -1.45
N PHE A 269 -1.86 -1.97 -0.16
CA PHE A 269 -3.04 -1.61 0.60
C PHE A 269 -3.42 -0.17 0.27
N LYS A 270 -4.72 0.08 0.07
CA LYS A 270 -5.23 1.42 -0.25
C LYS A 270 -5.35 2.28 1.01
N VAL A 271 -4.26 2.45 1.74
CA VAL A 271 -4.11 3.44 2.81
C VAL A 271 -4.12 4.85 2.15
N PRO A 272 -4.77 5.86 2.75
CA PRO A 272 -5.35 5.91 4.09
C PRO A 272 -6.84 5.57 4.24
N ARG A 273 -7.46 4.84 3.30
CA ARG A 273 -8.91 4.53 3.38
C ARG A 273 -9.28 3.83 4.69
N ALA A 274 -10.25 4.40 5.40
CA ALA A 274 -10.69 3.97 6.74
C ALA A 274 -10.94 2.46 6.86
N LYS A 275 -11.69 1.87 5.92
CA LYS A 275 -11.99 0.42 5.93
C LYS A 275 -10.74 -0.43 5.83
N VAL A 276 -9.77 -0.03 4.99
CA VAL A 276 -8.51 -0.74 4.80
C VAL A 276 -7.67 -0.63 6.07
N VAL A 277 -7.51 0.58 6.61
CA VAL A 277 -6.75 0.81 7.85
C VAL A 277 -7.35 -0.02 8.98
N ARG A 278 -8.68 -0.01 9.16
CA ARG A 278 -9.35 -0.83 10.17
C ARG A 278 -9.01 -2.32 10.02
N SER A 279 -9.13 -2.90 8.83
CA SER A 279 -8.82 -4.32 8.62
C SER A 279 -7.36 -4.67 8.90
N LEU A 280 -6.42 -3.79 8.54
CA LEU A 280 -4.99 -4.00 8.86
C LEU A 280 -4.72 -3.95 10.36
N PHE A 281 -5.36 -3.00 11.05
CA PHE A 281 -5.20 -2.83 12.50
C PHE A 281 -5.90 -3.93 13.31
N GLU A 282 -6.94 -4.57 12.76
CA GLU A 282 -7.51 -5.79 13.35
C GLU A 282 -6.53 -6.97 13.29
N VAL A 283 -5.78 -7.14 12.20
CA VAL A 283 -4.69 -8.15 12.13
C VAL A 283 -3.61 -7.82 13.14
N LEU A 284 -3.19 -6.56 13.19
CA LEU A 284 -2.17 -6.09 14.12
C LEU A 284 -2.60 -6.31 15.59
N HIS A 285 -3.87 -6.06 15.91
CA HIS A 285 -4.40 -6.25 17.26
C HIS A 285 -4.22 -7.70 17.74
N VAL A 286 -4.63 -8.67 16.91
CA VAL A 286 -4.47 -10.09 17.23
C VAL A 286 -2.99 -10.47 17.42
N ALA A 287 -2.11 -9.97 16.56
CA ALA A 287 -0.67 -10.21 16.69
C ALA A 287 -0.08 -9.61 17.98
N LEU A 288 -0.49 -8.39 18.34
CA LEU A 288 -0.04 -7.71 19.56
C LEU A 288 -0.57 -8.37 20.84
N ASP A 289 -1.74 -8.99 20.79
CA ASP A 289 -2.26 -9.77 21.92
C ASP A 289 -1.46 -11.07 22.11
N TYR A 290 -1.16 -11.80 21.04
CA TYR A 290 -0.29 -12.97 21.11
C TYR A 290 1.13 -12.65 21.63
N ARG A 291 1.65 -11.45 21.34
CA ARG A 291 2.93 -10.97 21.88
C ARG A 291 2.93 -10.85 23.40
N LYS A 292 1.80 -10.56 24.04
CA LYS A 292 1.72 -10.39 25.51
C LYS A 292 1.62 -11.73 26.24
N GLU A 293 1.18 -12.78 25.55
CA GLU A 293 1.10 -14.10 26.16
C GLU A 293 2.50 -14.60 26.52
N PRO A 294 2.69 -15.16 27.74
CA PRO A 294 3.96 -15.75 28.13
C PRO A 294 4.34 -16.84 27.14
N ALA A 295 5.63 -16.91 26.78
CA ALA A 295 6.10 -17.96 25.88
C ALA A 295 5.76 -19.33 26.48
N PRO A 296 5.28 -20.29 25.68
CA PRO A 296 5.07 -21.64 26.17
C PRO A 296 6.40 -22.17 26.71
N PRO A 297 6.40 -22.91 27.84
CA PRO A 297 7.62 -23.43 28.42
C PRO A 297 8.37 -24.30 27.39
N PRO A 298 9.72 -24.25 27.36
CA PRO A 298 10.47 -25.13 26.49
C PRO A 298 10.12 -26.58 26.81
N LYS A 299 9.83 -27.37 25.78
CA LYS A 299 9.69 -28.82 25.97
C LYS A 299 11.08 -29.34 26.36
N LEU A 300 11.23 -29.73 27.61
CA LEU A 300 12.38 -30.54 28.03
C LEU A 300 12.28 -31.85 27.25
N HIS A 301 13.24 -32.09 26.37
CA HIS A 301 13.45 -33.42 25.81
C HIS A 301 13.88 -34.32 26.97
N THR A 302 12.97 -35.16 27.47
CA THR A 302 13.26 -36.33 28.29
C THR A 302 13.42 -37.55 27.40
#